data_AF-A0AAF6ANI5-F1
#
_entry.id   AF-A0AAF6ANI5-F1
#
_cell.length_a   1.000
_cell.length_b   1.000
_cell.length_c   1.000
_cell.angle_alpha   90.00
_cell.angle_beta   90.00
_cell.angle_gamma   90.00
#
_symmetry.space_group_name_H-M   'P 1'
#
loop_
_entity.id
_entity.type
_entity.pdbx_description
1 polymer ?
#
loop_
_entity_poly.entity_id
_entity_poly.type
_entity_poly.pdbx_seq_one_letter_code
_entity_poly.pdbx_strand_id
1 'polypeptide(L)'
;MTSSSAPLRFLRRLPRPISSPLRVGSVQFSSLSENELSAVAASVEKGSKKTGPPGKKTIAERILTVCDKIYERHQPPALRRGALINTSDPARVDIDIMNVAEQRIMQSVLRGGFENLPGKGKPLKLENNLHADPAEDLAYRILAKNGFAPEWVELNKEIRYKVRRWRMALELAWQRRSQAISGGEAQPDGLNWESLLPGFENELKEINQKVMRYNLLVPFGRQLNGYKLEREIKMLREAEPNESPTP
;
A
#
# COMPACT_ATOMS: atom_id res chain seq x y z
N MET A 1 1.40 29.97 37.98
CA MET A 1 0.54 28.77 37.89
C MET A 1 0.16 28.63 36.41
N THR A 2 1.06 28.03 35.61
CA THR A 2 0.95 26.65 35.05
C THR A 2 -0.29 26.52 34.16
N SER A 3 -0.16 26.41 32.84
CA SER A 3 0.05 25.13 32.13
C SER A 3 0.40 25.45 30.66
N SER A 4 1.58 25.10 30.13
CA SER A 4 1.93 23.78 29.58
C SER A 4 0.90 23.25 28.57
N SER A 5 1.22 23.35 27.27
CA SER A 5 0.56 22.59 26.21
C SER A 5 1.62 22.22 25.15
N ALA A 6 2.02 20.95 25.17
CA ALA A 6 2.89 20.34 24.17
C ALA A 6 2.15 20.13 22.83
N PRO A 7 2.82 20.21 21.67
CA PRO A 7 2.20 19.89 20.39
C PRO A 7 2.29 18.39 20.08
N LEU A 8 1.13 17.80 19.74
CA LEU A 8 1.01 16.46 19.18
C LEU A 8 1.56 16.41 17.75
N ARG A 9 2.59 15.56 17.56
CA ARG A 9 3.13 15.16 16.27
C ARG A 9 2.11 14.29 15.53
N PHE A 10 1.47 14.82 14.50
CA PHE A 10 0.79 14.02 13.46
C PHE A 10 1.65 14.00 12.20
N LEU A 11 2.42 12.92 12.01
CA LEU A 11 3.13 12.63 10.77
C LEU A 11 2.14 12.19 9.69
N ARG A 12 1.64 13.15 8.89
CA ARG A 12 0.95 12.83 7.64
C ARG A 12 2.02 12.49 6.59
N ARG A 13 2.25 11.20 6.37
CA ARG A 13 3.06 10.69 5.25
C ARG A 13 2.42 11.15 3.93
N LEU A 14 3.15 11.92 3.14
CA LEU A 14 2.79 12.24 1.76
C LEU A 14 2.81 10.96 0.91
N PRO A 15 1.88 10.78 -0.04
CA PRO A 15 1.97 9.69 -1.01
C PRO A 15 3.17 9.94 -1.95
N ARG A 16 3.98 8.90 -2.17
CA ARG A 16 5.09 8.94 -3.15
C ARG A 16 4.50 8.99 -4.57
N PRO A 17 5.12 9.71 -5.52
CA PRO A 17 4.69 9.72 -6.91
C PRO A 17 4.90 8.32 -7.52
N ILE A 18 3.85 7.80 -8.14
CA ILE A 18 3.89 6.57 -8.94
C ILE A 18 4.64 6.90 -10.23
N SER A 19 5.91 6.50 -10.32
CA SER A 19 6.62 6.45 -11.60
C SER A 19 6.24 5.17 -12.32
N SER A 20 5.38 5.27 -13.32
CA SER A 20 5.22 4.23 -14.34
C SER A 20 4.88 4.90 -15.67
N PRO A 21 5.65 4.68 -16.75
CA PRO A 21 5.36 5.29 -18.03
C PRO A 21 4.19 4.58 -18.72
N LEU A 22 3.05 5.28 -18.86
CA LEU A 22 1.98 4.87 -19.77
C LEU A 22 2.46 5.08 -21.22
N ARG A 23 2.72 3.99 -21.91
CA ARG A 23 3.09 4.00 -23.34
C ARG A 23 1.83 4.07 -24.20
N VAL A 24 1.51 5.26 -24.71
CA VAL A 24 0.52 5.45 -25.79
C VAL A 24 1.19 6.21 -26.92
N GLY A 25 1.20 5.58 -28.12
CA GLY A 25 1.42 6.23 -29.40
C GLY A 25 2.87 6.64 -29.73
N SER A 26 3.38 6.15 -30.86
CA SER A 26 4.68 6.54 -31.39
C SER A 26 4.70 8.01 -31.80
N VAL A 27 5.30 8.86 -30.96
CA VAL A 27 5.96 10.08 -31.41
C VAL A 27 7.37 10.00 -30.84
N GLN A 28 8.36 9.83 -31.72
CA GLN A 28 9.76 9.81 -31.31
C GLN A 28 10.15 11.22 -30.85
N PHE A 29 10.18 11.42 -29.54
CA PHE A 29 10.99 12.47 -28.93
C PHE A 29 12.26 11.79 -28.43
N SER A 30 13.42 12.24 -28.90
CA SER A 30 14.72 11.78 -28.44
C SER A 30 14.79 11.98 -26.92
N SER A 31 14.71 10.88 -26.18
CA SER A 31 14.68 10.87 -24.72
C SER A 31 16.03 11.33 -24.17
N LEU A 32 16.05 12.43 -23.42
CA LEU A 32 17.14 12.67 -22.48
C LEU A 32 17.10 11.56 -21.43
N SER A 33 18.24 10.93 -21.19
CA SER A 33 18.35 9.81 -20.24
C SER A 33 17.98 10.24 -18.82
N GLU A 34 17.47 9.33 -17.99
CA GLU A 34 17.11 9.61 -16.59
C GLU A 34 18.28 10.20 -15.78
N ASN A 35 19.52 9.91 -16.17
CA ASN A 35 20.73 10.47 -15.58
C ASN A 35 20.87 11.98 -15.84
N GLU A 36 20.45 12.47 -17.00
CA GLU A 36 20.47 13.90 -17.36
C GLU A 36 19.44 14.70 -16.55
N LEU A 37 18.24 14.14 -16.36
CA LEU A 37 17.18 14.77 -15.54
C LEU A 37 17.55 14.80 -14.05
N SER A 38 18.20 13.74 -13.54
CA SER A 38 18.74 13.69 -12.18
C SER A 38 19.89 14.69 -11.97
N ALA A 39 20.78 14.85 -12.95
CA ALA A 39 21.87 15.82 -12.89
C ALA A 39 21.37 17.27 -12.90
N VAL A 40 20.34 17.57 -13.71
CA VAL A 40 19.72 18.90 -13.76
C VAL A 40 18.97 19.21 -12.46
N ALA A 41 18.25 18.24 -11.88
CA ALA A 41 17.60 18.40 -10.57
C ALA A 41 18.62 18.61 -9.43
N ALA A 42 19.73 17.87 -9.45
CA ALA A 42 20.81 18.03 -8.47
C ALA A 42 21.56 19.38 -8.59
N SER A 43 21.66 19.95 -9.80
CA SER A 43 22.18 21.31 -10.00
C SER A 43 21.26 22.41 -9.47
N VAL A 44 19.95 22.17 -9.38
CA VAL A 44 18.98 23.13 -8.81
C VAL A 44 19.02 23.13 -7.28
N GLU A 45 19.23 21.99 -6.62
CA GLU A 45 19.32 21.92 -5.15
C GLU A 45 20.64 22.48 -4.56
N LYS A 46 21.76 22.41 -5.30
CA LYS A 46 23.08 22.88 -4.80
C LYS A 46 23.38 24.38 -5.05
N GLY A 47 22.39 25.16 -5.46
CA GLY A 47 22.56 26.55 -5.91
C GLY A 47 22.19 27.66 -4.92
N SER A 48 22.06 27.43 -3.61
CA SER A 48 21.81 28.54 -2.66
C SER A 48 23.11 29.22 -2.21
N LYS A 49 23.74 29.99 -3.11
CA LYS A 49 24.56 31.18 -2.80
C LYS A 49 25.18 31.75 -4.08
N LYS A 50 24.72 32.93 -4.51
CA LYS A 50 25.46 34.08 -5.06
C LYS A 50 24.45 35.06 -5.67
N THR A 51 24.26 36.28 -5.15
CA THR A 51 25.11 37.47 -5.38
C THR A 51 25.56 37.58 -6.84
N GLY A 52 24.69 38.11 -7.70
CA GLY A 52 24.97 38.46 -9.09
C GLY A 52 23.87 39.39 -9.64
N PRO A 53 24.18 40.26 -10.63
CA PRO A 53 23.29 41.35 -11.07
C PRO A 53 22.00 40.81 -11.70
N PRO A 54 20.89 41.57 -11.64
CA PRO A 54 19.58 41.07 -12.02
C PRO A 54 19.54 40.86 -13.53
N GLY A 55 19.18 39.65 -13.99
CA GLY A 55 18.58 39.48 -15.32
C GLY A 55 19.15 38.41 -16.24
N LYS A 56 20.18 37.62 -15.89
CA LYS A 56 20.67 36.54 -16.77
C LYS A 56 20.21 35.17 -16.29
N LYS A 57 19.09 34.69 -16.84
CA LYS A 57 18.54 33.35 -16.58
C LYS A 57 19.52 32.27 -17.01
N THR A 58 19.69 31.24 -16.17
CA THR A 58 20.55 30.09 -16.47
C THR A 58 20.02 29.29 -17.68
N ILE A 59 20.86 28.47 -18.32
CA ILE A 59 20.44 27.62 -19.46
C ILE A 59 19.30 26.70 -19.04
N ALA A 60 19.36 26.12 -17.83
CA ALA A 60 18.30 25.30 -17.26
C ALA A 60 16.98 26.07 -17.10
N GLU A 61 17.01 27.29 -16.56
CA GLU A 61 15.81 28.14 -16.46
C GLU A 61 15.23 28.51 -17.83
N ARG A 62 16.09 28.71 -18.84
CA ARG A 62 15.65 28.99 -20.22
C ARG A 62 14.98 27.78 -20.84
N ILE A 63 15.55 26.58 -20.67
CA ILE A 63 14.97 25.32 -21.14
C ILE A 63 13.63 25.08 -20.45
N LEU A 64 13.58 25.24 -19.12
CA LEU A 64 12.33 25.09 -18.36
C LEU A 64 11.27 26.09 -18.83
N THR A 65 11.65 27.34 -19.07
CA THR A 65 10.74 28.37 -19.63
C THR A 65 10.22 28.00 -21.02
N VAL A 66 11.04 27.37 -21.86
CA VAL A 66 10.63 26.91 -23.20
C VAL A 66 9.70 25.71 -23.10
N CYS A 67 10.04 24.72 -22.28
CA CYS A 67 9.19 23.55 -22.01
C CYS A 67 7.82 23.97 -21.46
N ASP A 68 7.79 24.89 -20.50
CA ASP A 68 6.57 25.49 -19.94
C ASP A 68 5.70 26.14 -21.02
N LYS A 69 6.30 26.97 -21.90
CA LYS A 69 5.56 27.63 -22.99
C LYS A 69 5.03 26.64 -24.02
N ILE A 70 5.78 25.58 -24.31
CA ILE A 70 5.34 24.51 -25.21
C ILE A 70 4.18 23.75 -24.56
N TYR A 71 4.30 23.41 -23.27
CA TYR A 71 3.26 22.71 -22.52
C TYR A 71 1.96 23.53 -22.45
N GLU A 72 2.04 24.83 -22.18
CA GLU A 72 0.90 25.75 -22.17
C GLU A 72 0.17 25.85 -23.52
N ARG A 73 0.91 25.78 -24.64
CA ARG A 73 0.31 25.82 -25.98
C ARG A 73 -0.56 24.60 -26.26
N HIS A 74 -0.15 23.44 -25.76
CA HIS A 74 -0.90 22.19 -25.89
C HIS A 74 -1.96 22.00 -24.79
N GLN A 75 -1.96 22.86 -23.78
CA GLN A 75 -2.94 22.83 -22.71
C GLN A 75 -4.30 23.37 -23.21
N PRO A 76 -5.43 22.72 -22.84
CA PRO A 76 -6.75 23.26 -23.10
C PRO A 76 -6.87 24.69 -22.56
N PRO A 77 -7.58 25.59 -23.27
CA PRO A 77 -7.66 27.01 -22.89
C PRO A 77 -8.03 27.25 -21.43
N ALA A 78 -8.87 26.38 -20.85
CA ALA A 78 -9.33 26.43 -19.47
C ALA A 78 -8.26 26.14 -18.40
N LEU A 79 -7.09 25.59 -18.76
CA LEU A 79 -6.02 25.26 -17.79
C LEU A 79 -4.75 26.11 -17.98
N ARG A 80 -4.71 27.02 -18.97
CA ARG A 80 -3.52 27.86 -19.19
C ARG A 80 -3.32 28.80 -18.00
N ARG A 81 -2.07 29.06 -17.61
CA ARG A 81 -1.71 29.91 -16.44
C ARG A 81 -2.39 31.28 -16.40
N GLY A 82 -2.79 31.86 -17.55
CA GLY A 82 -3.52 33.14 -17.62
C GLY A 82 -5.04 33.05 -17.51
N ALA A 83 -5.63 31.85 -17.61
CA ALA A 83 -7.05 31.58 -17.40
C ALA A 83 -7.36 31.13 -15.96
N LEU A 84 -6.34 30.64 -15.24
CA LEU A 84 -6.39 30.42 -13.80
C LEU A 84 -6.40 31.80 -13.11
N ILE A 85 -7.57 32.24 -12.64
CA ILE A 85 -7.73 33.51 -11.94
C ILE A 85 -6.93 33.44 -10.63
N ASN A 86 -5.74 34.05 -10.59
CA ASN A 86 -4.92 34.32 -9.39
C ASN A 86 -4.90 33.20 -8.34
N THR A 87 -4.09 32.16 -8.52
CA THR A 87 -4.03 31.06 -7.53
C THR A 87 -2.60 30.62 -7.23
N SER A 88 -2.12 31.03 -6.06
CA SER A 88 -0.97 30.42 -5.36
C SER A 88 -1.35 29.09 -4.66
N ASP A 89 -2.60 28.62 -4.82
CA ASP A 89 -3.16 27.48 -4.10
C ASP A 89 -3.11 26.19 -4.95
N PRO A 90 -2.28 25.18 -4.58
CA PRO A 90 -2.13 23.95 -5.35
C PRO A 90 -3.42 23.12 -5.45
N ALA A 91 -4.30 23.20 -4.43
CA ALA A 91 -5.57 22.48 -4.42
C ALA A 91 -6.58 22.93 -5.49
N ARG A 92 -6.47 24.18 -5.98
CA ARG A 92 -7.37 24.69 -7.04
C ARG A 92 -6.96 24.19 -8.43
N VAL A 93 -5.65 23.99 -8.65
CA VAL A 93 -5.11 23.43 -9.91
C VAL A 93 -5.61 22.01 -10.15
N ASP A 94 -5.68 21.18 -9.10
CA ASP A 94 -6.20 19.82 -9.19
C ASP A 94 -7.68 19.79 -9.60
N ILE A 95 -8.49 20.72 -9.07
CA ILE A 95 -9.92 20.84 -9.39
C ILE A 95 -10.11 21.26 -10.85
N ASP A 96 -9.31 22.19 -11.35
CA ASP A 96 -9.40 22.65 -12.73
C ASP A 96 -9.02 21.53 -13.71
N ILE A 97 -7.95 20.77 -13.42
CA ILE A 97 -7.55 19.60 -14.20
C ILE A 97 -8.69 18.56 -14.23
N MET A 98 -9.31 18.27 -13.08
CA MET A 98 -10.46 17.37 -13.00
C MET A 98 -11.64 17.87 -13.86
N ASN A 99 -12.00 19.14 -13.76
CA ASN A 99 -13.12 19.72 -14.52
C ASN A 99 -12.90 19.63 -16.03
N VAL A 100 -11.67 19.85 -16.49
CA VAL A 100 -11.35 19.78 -17.91
C VAL A 100 -11.25 18.34 -18.41
N ALA A 101 -10.79 17.42 -17.58
CA ALA A 101 -10.86 15.99 -17.87
C ALA A 101 -12.32 15.55 -18.02
N GLU A 102 -13.19 15.95 -17.08
CA GLU A 102 -14.62 15.61 -17.08
C GLU A 102 -15.32 16.13 -18.33
N GLN A 103 -15.10 17.41 -18.69
CA GLN A 103 -15.65 18.00 -19.91
C GLN A 103 -15.22 17.22 -21.18
N ARG A 104 -13.96 16.78 -21.24
CA ARG A 104 -13.45 15.99 -22.38
C ARG A 104 -14.04 14.58 -22.42
N ILE A 105 -14.19 13.94 -21.26
CA ILE A 105 -14.85 12.63 -21.16
C ILE A 105 -16.28 12.76 -21.65
N MET A 106 -17.04 13.75 -21.16
CA MET A 106 -18.42 13.99 -21.55
C MET A 106 -18.57 14.26 -23.05
N GLN A 107 -17.71 15.12 -23.62
CA GLN A 107 -17.70 15.36 -25.07
C GLN A 107 -17.39 14.09 -25.87
N SER A 108 -16.54 13.21 -25.35
CA SER A 108 -16.22 11.94 -25.99
C SER A 108 -17.38 10.94 -25.87
N VAL A 109 -18.10 10.91 -24.75
CA VAL A 109 -19.34 10.13 -24.60
C VAL A 109 -20.40 10.59 -25.59
N LEU A 110 -20.65 11.91 -25.68
CA LEU A 110 -21.64 12.48 -26.61
C LEU A 110 -21.33 12.19 -28.08
N ARG A 111 -20.05 12.07 -28.44
CA ARG A 111 -19.60 11.73 -29.79
C ARG A 111 -19.51 10.21 -30.04
N GLY A 112 -19.94 9.38 -29.10
CA GLY A 112 -19.86 7.92 -29.22
C GLY A 112 -18.43 7.37 -29.16
N GLY A 113 -17.46 8.12 -28.64
CA GLY A 113 -16.03 7.74 -28.59
C GLY A 113 -15.73 6.48 -27.77
N PHE A 114 -16.69 6.03 -26.94
CA PHE A 114 -16.60 4.79 -26.16
C PHE A 114 -17.38 3.62 -26.79
N GLU A 115 -18.07 3.82 -27.91
CA GLU A 115 -18.91 2.78 -28.53
C GLU A 115 -18.08 1.70 -29.24
N ASN A 116 -16.95 2.08 -29.83
CA ASN A 116 -16.08 1.20 -30.64
C ASN A 116 -14.69 1.01 -30.01
N LEU A 117 -14.63 0.81 -28.70
CA LEU A 117 -13.35 0.53 -28.03
C LEU A 117 -12.77 -0.82 -28.47
N PRO A 118 -11.44 -0.89 -28.71
CA PRO A 118 -10.80 -2.16 -29.02
C PRO A 118 -11.00 -3.13 -27.85
N GLY A 119 -11.60 -4.29 -28.13
CA GLY A 119 -11.88 -5.31 -27.12
C GLY A 119 -13.24 -5.18 -26.41
N LYS A 120 -14.11 -4.23 -26.79
CA LYS A 120 -15.49 -4.18 -26.28
C LYS A 120 -16.22 -5.50 -26.54
N GLY A 121 -16.85 -6.05 -25.51
CA GLY A 121 -17.59 -7.32 -25.56
C GLY A 121 -16.72 -8.58 -25.56
N LYS A 122 -15.38 -8.46 -25.57
CA LYS A 122 -14.46 -9.60 -25.43
C LYS A 122 -14.10 -9.81 -23.96
N PRO A 123 -13.90 -11.06 -23.51
CA PRO A 123 -13.41 -11.32 -22.16
C PRO A 123 -12.02 -10.68 -21.97
N LEU A 124 -11.81 -10.08 -20.81
CA LEU A 124 -10.52 -9.50 -20.43
C LEU A 124 -9.46 -10.60 -20.33
N LYS A 125 -8.30 -10.37 -20.93
CA LYS A 125 -7.13 -11.25 -20.78
C LYS A 125 -6.43 -10.92 -19.46
N LEU A 126 -6.69 -11.71 -18.42
CA LEU A 126 -6.12 -11.53 -17.09
C LEU A 126 -4.78 -12.25 -16.90
N GLU A 127 -4.23 -12.86 -17.95
CA GLU A 127 -3.04 -13.72 -17.88
C GLU A 127 -1.72 -12.95 -17.66
N ASN A 128 -1.65 -11.69 -18.10
CA ASN A 128 -0.42 -10.90 -18.03
C ASN A 128 -0.59 -9.75 -17.04
N ASN A 129 0.30 -9.68 -16.06
CA ASN A 129 0.35 -8.55 -15.15
C ASN A 129 1.39 -7.53 -15.65
N LEU A 130 0.92 -6.45 -16.28
CA LEU A 130 1.77 -5.37 -16.79
C LEU A 130 2.55 -4.63 -15.68
N HIS A 131 2.17 -4.82 -14.42
CA HIS A 131 2.80 -4.16 -13.27
C HIS A 131 3.79 -5.06 -12.53
N ALA A 132 3.91 -6.33 -12.92
CA ALA A 132 4.91 -7.24 -12.36
C ALA A 132 6.21 -7.18 -13.16
N ASP A 133 7.32 -7.52 -12.52
CA ASP A 133 8.59 -7.72 -13.24
C ASP A 133 8.42 -8.84 -14.28
N PRO A 134 8.95 -8.69 -15.52
CA PRO A 134 8.75 -9.69 -16.57
C PRO A 134 9.21 -11.11 -16.22
N ALA A 135 10.27 -11.25 -15.40
CA ALA A 135 10.74 -12.56 -14.96
C ALA A 135 9.81 -13.15 -13.90
N GLU A 136 9.33 -12.33 -12.98
CA GLU A 136 8.36 -12.72 -11.95
C GLU A 136 7.01 -13.13 -12.55
N ASP A 137 6.49 -12.37 -13.53
CA ASP A 137 5.26 -12.68 -14.26
C ASP A 137 5.39 -14.00 -15.06
N LEU A 138 6.54 -14.25 -15.68
CA LEU A 138 6.80 -15.53 -16.34
C LEU A 138 6.78 -16.69 -15.34
N ALA A 139 7.46 -16.55 -14.20
CA ALA A 139 7.47 -17.58 -13.15
C ALA A 139 6.06 -17.88 -12.64
N TYR A 140 5.25 -16.85 -12.37
CA TYR A 140 3.86 -17.02 -11.93
C TYR A 140 2.96 -17.66 -12.99
N ARG A 141 3.16 -17.33 -14.27
CA ARG A 141 2.43 -17.99 -15.36
C ARG A 141 2.79 -19.46 -15.50
N ILE A 142 4.07 -19.82 -15.34
CA ILE A 142 4.50 -21.22 -15.36
C ILE A 142 3.87 -21.98 -14.19
N LEU A 143 3.88 -21.42 -12.98
CA LEU A 143 3.22 -22.04 -11.82
C LEU A 143 1.72 -22.23 -12.06
N ALA A 144 1.03 -21.18 -12.51
CA ALA A 144 -0.41 -21.21 -12.75
C ALA A 144 -0.80 -22.24 -13.83
N LYS A 145 -0.02 -22.35 -14.91
CA LYS A 145 -0.24 -23.38 -15.95
C LYS A 145 -0.13 -24.81 -15.42
N ASN A 146 0.68 -25.02 -14.39
CA ASN A 146 0.84 -26.32 -13.73
C ASN A 146 -0.11 -26.50 -12.52
N GLY A 147 -1.00 -25.54 -12.25
CA GLY A 147 -1.93 -25.60 -11.13
C GLY A 147 -1.31 -25.28 -9.76
N PHE A 148 -0.08 -24.75 -9.72
CA PHE A 148 0.61 -24.35 -8.50
C PHE A 148 0.44 -22.86 -8.21
N ALA A 149 0.53 -22.50 -6.94
CA ALA A 149 0.47 -21.12 -6.50
C ALA A 149 1.89 -20.59 -6.19
N PRO A 150 2.10 -19.27 -6.25
CA PRO A 150 3.33 -18.66 -5.76
C PRO A 150 3.61 -19.01 -4.30
N GLU A 151 4.89 -19.07 -3.92
CA GLU A 151 5.32 -19.43 -2.56
C GLU A 151 4.60 -18.61 -1.48
N TRP A 152 4.50 -17.28 -1.65
CA TRP A 152 3.84 -16.41 -0.67
C TRP A 152 2.34 -16.69 -0.53
N VAL A 153 1.66 -17.19 -1.58
CA VAL A 153 0.25 -17.60 -1.51
C VAL A 153 0.13 -18.86 -0.67
N GLU A 154 0.99 -19.85 -0.92
CA GLU A 154 1.01 -21.11 -0.18
C GLU A 154 1.38 -20.90 1.29
N LEU A 155 2.40 -20.07 1.55
CA LEU A 155 2.82 -19.70 2.89
C LEU A 155 1.69 -18.99 3.67
N ASN A 156 0.93 -18.12 3.01
CA ASN A 156 -0.24 -17.47 3.64
C ASN A 156 -1.32 -18.49 4.01
N LYS A 157 -1.61 -19.45 3.12
CA LYS A 157 -2.55 -20.55 3.41
C LYS A 157 -2.07 -21.36 4.61
N GLU A 158 -0.78 -21.69 4.64
CA GLU A 158 -0.18 -22.45 5.74
C GLU A 158 -0.27 -21.70 7.08
N ILE A 159 0.08 -20.41 7.10
CA ILE A 159 -0.04 -19.57 8.30
C ILE A 159 -1.48 -19.57 8.81
N ARG A 160 -2.48 -19.35 7.94
CA ARG A 160 -3.89 -19.34 8.34
C ARG A 160 -4.34 -20.68 8.92
N TYR A 161 -3.88 -21.78 8.31
CA TYR A 161 -4.18 -23.12 8.79
C TYR A 161 -3.56 -23.38 10.17
N LYS A 162 -2.26 -23.10 10.34
CA LYS A 162 -1.56 -23.25 11.62
C LYS A 162 -2.19 -22.39 12.73
N VAL A 163 -2.50 -21.12 12.44
CA VAL A 163 -3.15 -20.21 13.40
C VAL A 163 -4.51 -20.75 13.83
N ARG A 164 -5.33 -21.23 12.88
CA ARG A 164 -6.64 -21.82 13.20
C ARG A 164 -6.50 -23.03 14.11
N ARG A 165 -5.61 -23.95 13.77
CA ARG A 165 -5.34 -25.16 14.58
C ARG A 165 -4.86 -24.79 15.97
N TRP A 166 -3.90 -23.87 16.06
CA TRP A 166 -3.34 -23.39 17.32
C TRP A 166 -4.42 -22.76 18.22
N ARG A 167 -5.28 -21.90 17.66
CA ARG A 167 -6.41 -21.30 18.40
C ARG A 167 -7.39 -22.34 18.91
N MET A 168 -7.77 -23.31 18.07
CA MET A 168 -8.66 -24.40 18.50
C MET A 168 -8.06 -25.22 19.64
N ALA A 169 -6.77 -25.56 19.55
CA ALA A 169 -6.08 -26.30 20.61
C ALA A 169 -6.00 -25.48 21.91
N LEU A 170 -5.73 -24.17 21.81
CA LEU A 170 -5.70 -23.24 22.93
C LEU A 170 -7.07 -23.14 23.62
N GLU A 171 -8.14 -22.99 22.83
CA GLU A 171 -9.51 -22.90 23.33
C GLU A 171 -9.96 -24.20 24.01
N LEU A 172 -9.65 -25.36 23.44
CA LEU A 172 -9.94 -26.66 24.06
C LEU A 172 -9.19 -26.84 25.38
N ALA A 173 -7.92 -26.43 25.45
CA ALA A 173 -7.14 -26.47 26.69
C ALA A 173 -7.70 -25.48 27.73
N TRP A 174 -8.17 -24.32 27.30
CA TRP A 174 -8.83 -23.33 28.15
C TRP A 174 -10.16 -23.86 28.74
N GLN A 175 -11.00 -24.46 27.92
CA GLN A 175 -12.27 -25.05 28.35
C GLN A 175 -12.08 -26.20 29.35
N ARG A 176 -11.09 -27.07 29.13
CA ARG A 176 -10.77 -28.14 30.08
C ARG A 176 -10.38 -27.59 31.45
N ARG A 177 -9.62 -26.49 31.47
CA ARG A 177 -9.26 -25.80 32.70
C ARG A 177 -10.49 -25.22 33.40
N SER A 178 -11.37 -24.50 32.69
CA SER A 178 -12.55 -23.89 33.32
C SER A 178 -13.52 -24.95 33.85
N GLN A 179 -13.71 -26.05 33.14
CA GLN A 179 -14.51 -27.19 33.59
C GLN A 179 -13.95 -27.82 34.87
N ALA A 180 -12.64 -28.06 34.94
CA ALA A 180 -11.98 -28.60 36.14
C ALA A 180 -12.15 -27.69 37.36
N ILE A 181 -12.15 -26.36 37.17
CA ILE A 181 -12.37 -25.38 38.24
C ILE A 181 -13.84 -25.44 38.73
N SER A 182 -14.80 -25.56 37.82
CA SER A 182 -16.23 -25.61 38.15
C SER A 182 -16.73 -26.95 38.71
N GLY A 183 -16.07 -28.06 38.33
CA GLY A 183 -16.54 -29.43 38.59
C GLY A 183 -16.08 -30.05 39.91
N GLY A 184 -15.23 -29.39 40.69
CA GLY A 184 -14.77 -29.85 42.02
C GLY A 184 -13.88 -31.10 42.03
N GLU A 185 -13.78 -31.86 40.93
CA GLU A 185 -12.85 -33.00 40.79
C GLU A 185 -11.48 -32.52 40.32
N ALA A 186 -10.62 -32.17 41.29
CA ALA A 186 -9.19 -32.00 41.06
C ALA A 186 -8.54 -33.37 40.86
N GLN A 187 -8.61 -33.91 39.65
CA GLN A 187 -7.84 -35.10 39.29
C GLN A 187 -6.34 -34.74 39.21
N PRO A 188 -5.47 -35.34 40.04
CA PRO A 188 -4.07 -34.91 40.17
C PRO A 188 -3.18 -35.27 38.98
N ASP A 189 -3.66 -36.12 38.06
CA ASP A 189 -2.91 -36.59 36.88
C ASP A 189 -3.22 -35.82 35.57
N GLY A 190 -4.06 -34.78 35.66
CA GLY A 190 -4.39 -33.92 34.51
C GLY A 190 -3.23 -32.98 34.17
N LEU A 191 -2.85 -32.90 32.89
CA LEU A 191 -1.92 -31.88 32.38
C LEU A 191 -2.35 -30.48 32.87
N ASN A 192 -1.56 -29.89 33.76
CA ASN A 192 -1.78 -28.53 34.25
C ASN A 192 -1.73 -27.54 33.07
N TRP A 193 -2.68 -26.61 33.01
CA TRP A 193 -2.69 -25.51 32.04
C TRP A 193 -1.32 -24.81 31.95
N GLU A 194 -0.67 -24.61 33.09
CA GLU A 194 0.63 -23.93 33.17
C GLU A 194 1.76 -24.70 32.48
N SER A 195 1.71 -26.04 32.48
CA SER A 195 2.72 -26.86 31.79
C SER A 195 2.51 -26.91 30.27
N LEU A 196 1.32 -26.56 29.80
CA LEU A 196 0.98 -26.47 28.37
C LEU A 196 1.39 -25.15 27.72
N LEU A 197 1.50 -24.07 28.50
CA LEU A 197 1.85 -22.73 27.99
C LEU A 197 3.15 -22.69 27.18
N PRO A 198 4.27 -23.29 27.63
CA PRO A 198 5.52 -23.28 26.86
C PRO A 198 5.38 -23.96 25.49
N GLY A 199 4.53 -25.00 25.40
CA GLY A 199 4.22 -25.67 24.14
C GLY A 199 3.51 -24.73 23.17
N PHE A 200 2.47 -24.04 23.64
CA PHE A 200 1.75 -23.04 22.83
C PHE A 200 2.63 -21.86 22.43
N GLU A 201 3.53 -21.40 23.30
CA GLU A 201 4.50 -20.35 22.96
C GLU A 201 5.44 -20.77 21.85
N ASN A 202 5.95 -22.00 21.90
CA ASN A 202 6.86 -22.51 20.89
C ASN A 202 6.16 -22.68 19.53
N GLU A 203 4.93 -23.21 19.50
CA GLU A 203 4.13 -23.25 18.27
C GLU A 203 3.85 -21.84 17.72
N LEU A 204 3.57 -20.88 18.60
CA LEU A 204 3.33 -19.49 18.20
C LEU A 204 4.60 -18.83 17.64
N LYS A 205 5.78 -19.14 18.20
CA LYS A 205 7.08 -18.70 17.66
C LYS A 205 7.29 -19.23 16.24
N GLU A 206 6.98 -20.49 15.96
CA GLU A 206 7.05 -21.04 14.59
C GLU A 206 6.11 -20.31 13.62
N ILE A 207 4.87 -20.04 14.06
CA ILE A 207 3.91 -19.27 13.26
C ILE A 207 4.47 -17.88 12.98
N ASN A 208 5.03 -17.21 13.99
CA ASN A 208 5.60 -15.87 13.84
C ASN A 208 6.84 -15.85 12.93
N GLN A 209 7.66 -16.90 12.92
CA GLN A 209 8.75 -17.04 11.95
C GLN A 209 8.23 -17.11 10.51
N LYS A 210 7.12 -17.84 10.28
CA LYS A 210 6.46 -17.89 8.96
C LYS A 210 5.84 -16.57 8.57
N VAL A 211 5.20 -15.88 9.51
CA VAL A 211 4.70 -14.51 9.31
C VAL A 211 5.83 -13.56 8.92
N MET A 212 6.99 -13.67 9.57
CA MET A 212 8.17 -12.87 9.21
C MET A 212 8.62 -13.19 7.78
N ARG A 213 8.79 -14.48 7.42
CA ARG A 213 9.17 -14.89 6.05
C ARG A 213 8.17 -14.35 5.02
N TYR A 214 6.87 -14.48 5.29
CA TYR A 214 5.82 -13.96 4.42
C TYR A 214 5.92 -12.44 4.24
N ASN A 215 6.16 -11.69 5.32
CA ASN A 215 6.28 -10.23 5.27
C ASN A 215 7.49 -9.74 4.47
N LEU A 216 8.54 -10.57 4.37
CA LEU A 216 9.72 -10.27 3.55
C LEU A 216 9.48 -10.51 2.06
N LEU A 217 8.58 -11.42 1.70
CA LEU A 217 8.26 -11.76 0.30
C LEU A 217 7.22 -10.82 -0.33
N VAL A 218 6.39 -10.18 0.49
CA VAL A 218 5.18 -9.49 0.03
C VAL A 218 5.35 -7.96 0.12
N PRO A 219 4.82 -7.17 -0.84
CA PRO A 219 4.89 -5.72 -0.79
C PRO A 219 4.17 -5.13 0.43
N PHE A 220 4.59 -3.92 0.81
CA PHE A 220 3.98 -3.16 1.90
C PHE A 220 2.46 -3.02 1.70
N GLY A 221 1.70 -3.21 2.77
CA GLY A 221 0.22 -3.18 2.77
C GLY A 221 -0.47 -4.55 2.72
N ARG A 222 0.25 -5.62 2.37
CA ARG A 222 -0.25 -7.00 2.43
C ARG A 222 0.42 -7.86 3.53
N GLN A 223 1.28 -7.23 4.33
CA GLN A 223 1.99 -7.83 5.45
C GLN A 223 1.03 -8.17 6.61
N LEU A 224 1.39 -9.18 7.40
CA LEU A 224 0.66 -9.67 8.56
C LEU A 224 1.32 -9.20 9.86
N ASN A 225 0.50 -9.02 10.89
CA ASN A 225 0.99 -8.76 12.24
C ASN A 225 1.41 -10.06 12.92
N GLY A 226 2.47 -10.01 13.73
CA GLY A 226 2.84 -11.12 14.60
C GLY A 226 1.81 -11.35 15.71
N TYR A 227 1.67 -12.61 16.12
CA TYR A 227 0.77 -13.04 17.17
C TYR A 227 1.48 -13.07 18.53
N LYS A 228 0.72 -12.83 19.61
CA LYS A 228 1.21 -12.86 20.99
C LYS A 228 0.27 -13.69 21.85
N LEU A 229 0.82 -14.58 22.67
CA LEU A 229 0.03 -15.51 23.48
C LEU A 229 -0.85 -14.75 24.49
N GLU A 230 -0.31 -13.73 25.13
CA GLU A 230 -1.01 -12.96 26.17
C GLU A 230 -2.25 -12.27 25.61
N ARG A 231 -2.18 -11.82 24.35
CA ARG A 231 -3.33 -11.20 23.68
C ARG A 231 -4.43 -12.23 23.43
N GLU A 232 -4.09 -13.42 22.99
CA GLU A 232 -5.07 -14.48 22.70
C GLU A 232 -5.72 -14.98 23.99
N ILE A 233 -4.95 -15.14 25.08
CA ILE A 233 -5.50 -15.46 26.41
C ILE A 233 -6.42 -14.34 26.91
N LYS A 234 -6.05 -13.07 26.72
CA LYS A 234 -6.91 -11.93 27.10
C LYS A 234 -8.25 -11.98 26.35
N MET A 235 -8.23 -12.29 25.05
CA MET A 235 -9.45 -12.42 24.24
C MET A 235 -10.32 -13.58 24.73
N LEU A 236 -9.74 -14.72 25.12
CA LEU A 236 -10.49 -15.84 25.70
C LEU A 236 -11.16 -15.46 27.02
N ARG A 237 -10.47 -14.70 27.88
CA ARG A 237 -11.04 -14.20 29.14
C ARG A 237 -12.19 -13.23 28.92
N GLU A 238 -12.07 -12.32 27.95
CA GLU A 238 -13.12 -11.35 27.61
C GLU A 238 -14.32 -12.00 26.92
N ALA A 239 -14.13 -13.17 26.30
CA ALA A 239 -15.19 -13.94 25.64
C ALA A 239 -16.05 -14.76 26.63
N GLU A 240 -15.61 -14.94 27.88
CA GLU A 240 -16.47 -15.49 28.93
C GLU A 240 -17.60 -14.48 29.21
N PRO A 241 -18.89 -14.88 29.10
CA PRO A 241 -19.99 -13.95 29.32
C PRO A 241 -19.88 -13.42 30.74
N ASN A 242 -19.67 -12.10 30.87
CA ASN A 242 -19.50 -11.37 32.12
C ASN A 242 -20.35 -12.00 33.23
N GLU A 243 -19.70 -12.63 34.21
CA GLU A 243 -20.30 -12.82 35.52
C GLU A 243 -20.78 -11.43 35.97
N SER A 244 -22.10 -11.34 36.15
CA SER A 244 -22.81 -10.16 36.66
C SER A 244 -22.02 -9.51 37.80
N PRO A 245 -21.87 -8.18 37.83
CA PRO A 245 -21.30 -7.51 38.98
C PRO A 245 -22.16 -7.88 40.19
N THR A 246 -21.56 -8.56 41.16
CA THR A 246 -22.19 -8.86 42.45
C THR A 246 -22.64 -7.55 43.12
N PRO A 247 -23.77 -7.59 43.84
CA PRO A 247 -24.56 -6.41 44.22
C PRO A 247 -23.86 -5.44 45.17
#